data_AF-A0A1W9HH61-F1
#
_entry.id   AF-A0A1W9HH61-F1
#
_cell.length_a   1.000
_cell.length_b   1.000
_cell.length_c   1.000
_cell.angle_alpha   90.00
_cell.angle_beta   90.00
_cell.angle_gamma   90.00
#
_symmetry.space_group_name_H-M   'P 1'
#
loop_
_entity.id
_entity.type
_entity.pdbx_description
1 polymer ?
#
loop_
_entity_poly.entity_id
_entity_poly.type
_entity_poly.pdbx_seq_one_letter_code
_entity_poly.pdbx_strand_id
1 'polypeptide(L)'
;MDWEGFVNLYLVHCGFYDASVCDGLYESHVNFFVVAANFEDARMRAKAIPEFQNKKMHVDGLQEIRMVDGYNIQLEPDVMKTNQTEIVNFKHRDFAPKPTIQMGGANV
;
A
#
# COMPACT_ATOMS: atom_id res chain seq x y z
N MET A 1 5.47 -6.92 -21.43
CA MET A 1 4.17 -6.66 -20.78
C MET A 1 3.52 -5.62 -21.65
N ASP A 2 2.52 -6.01 -22.41
CA ASP A 2 1.84 -5.13 -23.35
C ASP A 2 0.74 -4.40 -22.57
N TRP A 3 0.89 -3.08 -22.42
CA TRP A 3 0.04 -2.23 -21.60
C TRP A 3 -1.22 -1.75 -22.34
N GLU A 4 -1.78 -2.55 -23.24
CA GLU A 4 -2.91 -2.14 -24.10
C GLU A 4 -4.26 -2.02 -23.36
N GLY A 5 -4.26 -1.95 -22.02
CA GLY A 5 -5.46 -1.81 -21.21
C GLY A 5 -5.31 -0.78 -20.10
N PHE A 6 -6.43 -0.17 -19.70
CA PHE A 6 -6.50 0.70 -18.53
C PHE A 6 -6.04 -0.06 -17.28
N VAL A 7 -5.13 0.55 -16.52
CA VAL A 7 -4.63 0.01 -15.25
C VAL A 7 -5.03 0.92 -14.10
N ASN A 8 -5.27 0.31 -12.94
CA ASN A 8 -5.64 1.02 -11.72
C ASN A 8 -4.63 0.74 -10.61
N LEU A 9 -4.55 1.65 -9.64
CA LEU A 9 -3.76 1.46 -8.43
C LEU A 9 -4.55 0.62 -7.43
N TYR A 10 -3.92 -0.41 -6.88
CA TYR A 10 -4.48 -1.21 -5.79
C TYR A 10 -3.56 -1.20 -4.59
N LEU A 11 -4.15 -1.19 -3.40
CA LEU A 11 -3.49 -1.48 -2.14
C LEU A 11 -3.85 -2.91 -1.72
N VAL A 12 -2.84 -3.74 -1.50
CA VAL A 12 -2.98 -5.12 -1.02
C VAL A 12 -2.44 -5.18 0.40
N HIS A 13 -3.31 -5.42 1.35
CA HIS A 13 -2.96 -5.60 2.75
C HIS A 13 -2.62 -7.08 3.00
N CYS A 14 -1.43 -7.33 3.54
CA CYS A 14 -0.90 -8.67 3.71
C CYS A 14 -0.37 -8.91 5.12
N GLY A 15 -0.83 -9.98 5.76
CA GLY A 15 -0.32 -10.54 7.00
C GLY A 15 0.79 -11.57 6.77
N PHE A 16 1.72 -11.66 7.73
CA PHE A 16 2.81 -12.64 7.73
C PHE A 16 3.41 -12.82 9.13
N TYR A 17 4.13 -13.93 9.31
CA TYR A 17 4.84 -14.25 10.54
C TYR A 17 6.34 -14.32 10.26
N ASP A 18 7.15 -13.78 11.17
CA ASP A 18 8.60 -13.73 11.03
C ASP A 18 9.28 -14.37 12.25
N ALA A 19 9.88 -15.55 12.04
CA ALA A 19 10.60 -16.26 13.09
C ALA A 19 11.78 -15.45 13.67
N SER A 20 12.32 -14.47 12.93
CA SER A 20 13.37 -13.59 13.46
C SER A 20 12.86 -12.54 14.46
N VAL A 21 11.53 -12.37 14.56
CA VAL A 21 10.87 -11.44 15.48
C VAL A 21 10.05 -12.23 16.49
N CYS A 22 10.55 -12.34 17.73
CA CYS A 22 9.87 -13.06 18.81
C CYS A 22 9.40 -14.48 18.42
N ASP A 23 10.23 -15.21 17.66
CA ASP A 23 9.96 -16.57 17.18
C ASP A 23 8.65 -16.70 16.35
N GLY A 24 8.23 -15.62 15.69
CA GLY A 24 7.02 -15.62 14.86
C GLY A 24 5.72 -15.72 15.68
N LEU A 25 5.75 -15.36 16.96
CA LEU A 25 4.56 -15.40 17.83
C LEU A 25 3.47 -14.41 17.38
N TYR A 26 3.89 -13.26 16.86
CA TYR A 26 2.97 -12.18 16.49
C TYR A 26 2.89 -12.00 14.97
N GLU A 27 1.67 -11.80 14.49
CA GLU A 27 1.41 -11.48 13.10
C GLU A 27 1.78 -10.02 12.80
N SER A 28 2.57 -9.85 11.74
CA SER A 28 2.95 -8.55 11.19
C SER A 28 2.19 -8.30 9.90
N HIS A 29 2.02 -7.03 9.55
CA HIS A 29 1.29 -6.64 8.35
C HIS A 29 2.06 -5.62 7.52
N VAL A 30 1.94 -5.72 6.20
CA VAL A 30 2.45 -4.75 5.23
C VAL A 30 1.40 -4.43 4.18
N ASN A 31 1.61 -3.32 3.48
CA ASN A 31 0.80 -2.95 2.33
C ASN A 31 1.67 -2.94 1.07
N PHE A 32 1.25 -3.67 0.04
CA PHE A 32 1.81 -3.56 -1.30
C PHE A 32 0.93 -2.67 -2.16
N PHE A 33 1.53 -1.72 -2.86
CA PHE A 33 0.87 -1.04 -3.96
C PHE A 33 1.16 -1.79 -5.25
N VAL A 34 0.12 -2.14 -6.00
CA VAL A 34 0.23 -2.83 -7.28
C VAL A 34 -0.58 -2.12 -8.35
N VAL A 35 -0.05 -2.09 -9.56
CA VAL A 35 -0.74 -1.62 -10.75
C VAL A 35 -1.29 -2.83 -11.49
N ALA A 36 -2.60 -2.87 -11.72
CA ALA A 36 -3.29 -4.03 -12.29
C ALA A 36 -4.55 -3.64 -13.07
N ALA A 37 -5.04 -4.55 -13.91
CA ALA A 37 -6.28 -4.32 -14.66
C ALA A 37 -7.54 -4.46 -13.78
N ASN A 38 -7.54 -5.43 -12.85
CA ASN A 38 -8.67 -5.76 -11.99
C ASN A 38 -8.18 -6.41 -10.68
N PHE A 39 -9.11 -6.72 -9.77
CA PHE A 39 -8.80 -7.34 -8.47
C PHE A 39 -8.07 -8.68 -8.58
N GLU A 40 -8.37 -9.52 -9.57
CA GLU A 40 -7.70 -10.82 -9.72
C GLU A 40 -6.25 -10.63 -10.17
N ASP A 41 -6.01 -9.76 -11.15
CA ASP A 41 -4.67 -9.38 -11.59
C ASP A 41 -3.87 -8.73 -10.45
N ALA A 42 -4.49 -7.85 -9.65
CA ALA A 42 -3.86 -7.23 -8.49
C ALA A 42 -3.40 -8.28 -7.46
N ARG A 43 -4.27 -9.25 -7.15
CA ARG A 43 -3.96 -10.36 -6.24
C ARG A 43 -2.82 -11.23 -6.79
N MET A 44 -2.87 -11.59 -8.07
CA MET A 44 -1.81 -12.39 -8.71
C MET A 44 -0.46 -11.67 -8.67
N ARG A 45 -0.44 -10.38 -9.00
CA ARG A 45 0.77 -9.55 -8.98
C ARG A 45 1.36 -9.43 -7.58
N ALA A 46 0.53 -9.20 -6.56
CA ALA A 46 1.00 -9.17 -5.18
C ALA A 46 1.64 -10.50 -4.75
N LYS A 47 1.03 -11.64 -5.11
CA LYS A 47 1.58 -12.99 -4.84
C LYS A 47 2.87 -13.31 -5.62
N ALA A 48 3.14 -12.58 -6.70
CA ALA A 48 4.37 -12.72 -7.48
C ALA A 48 5.54 -11.90 -6.91
N ILE A 49 5.30 -11.01 -5.93
CA ILE A 49 6.36 -10.25 -5.27
C ILE A 49 7.27 -11.22 -4.50
N PRO A 50 8.60 -11.19 -4.70
CA PRO A 50 9.52 -12.12 -4.02
C PRO A 50 9.41 -12.09 -2.49
N GLU A 51 9.23 -10.90 -1.91
CA GLU A 51 9.03 -10.74 -0.47
C GLU A 51 7.77 -11.46 0.02
N PHE A 52 6.66 -11.36 -0.72
CA PHE A 52 5.42 -12.05 -0.41
C PHE A 52 5.64 -13.57 -0.27
N GLN A 53 6.36 -14.15 -1.24
CA GLN A 53 6.65 -15.58 -1.28
C GLN A 53 7.62 -15.99 -0.16
N ASN A 54 8.70 -15.24 0.02
CA ASN A 54 9.74 -15.53 1.00
C ASN A 54 9.21 -15.48 2.44
N LYS A 55 8.32 -14.53 2.73
CA LYS A 55 7.67 -14.38 4.05
C LYS A 55 6.40 -15.22 4.22
N LYS A 56 6.03 -16.02 3.21
CA LYS A 56 4.81 -16.86 3.22
C LYS A 56 3.56 -16.06 3.59
N MET A 57 3.42 -14.88 3.00
CA MET A 57 2.34 -13.95 3.35
C MET A 57 0.98 -14.47 2.89
N HIS A 58 -0.08 -13.92 3.46
CA HIS A 58 -1.46 -14.06 3.00
C HIS A 58 -2.06 -12.67 2.71
N VAL A 59 -3.15 -12.63 1.94
CA VAL A 59 -3.85 -11.37 1.61
C VAL A 59 -5.08 -11.25 2.50
N ASP A 60 -5.09 -10.24 3.35
CA ASP A 60 -6.20 -9.93 4.27
C ASP A 60 -7.19 -8.95 3.66
N GLY A 61 -6.69 -8.02 2.85
CA GLY A 61 -7.48 -6.95 2.26
C GLY A 61 -6.96 -6.55 0.89
N LEU A 62 -7.87 -6.10 0.03
CA LEU A 62 -7.54 -5.63 -1.31
C LEU A 62 -8.49 -4.50 -1.69
N GLN A 63 -7.93 -3.33 -2.04
CA GLN A 63 -8.68 -2.13 -2.36
C GLN A 63 -8.17 -1.51 -3.66
N GLU A 64 -9.08 -1.07 -4.53
CA GLU A 64 -8.78 -0.20 -5.67
C GLU A 64 -8.81 1.27 -5.22
N ILE A 65 -7.79 2.05 -5.60
CA ILE A 65 -7.69 3.47 -5.28
C ILE A 65 -7.71 4.28 -6.58
N ARG A 66 -8.84 4.94 -6.83
CA ARG A 66 -9.00 5.82 -8.01
C ARG A 66 -8.77 7.29 -7.71
N MET A 67 -9.02 7.69 -6.46
CA MET A 67 -9.02 9.09 -6.04
C MET A 67 -8.64 9.19 -4.56
N VAL A 68 -7.93 10.26 -4.20
CA VAL A 68 -7.63 10.63 -2.82
C VAL A 68 -7.93 12.12 -2.65
N ASP A 69 -8.75 12.47 -1.66
CA ASP A 69 -9.09 13.86 -1.33
C ASP A 69 -9.59 14.71 -2.52
N GLY A 70 -10.37 14.09 -3.42
CA GLY A 70 -10.87 14.74 -4.64
C GLY A 70 -9.90 14.73 -5.83
N TYR A 71 -8.66 14.25 -5.66
CA TYR A 71 -7.65 14.17 -6.71
C TYR A 71 -7.65 12.80 -7.37
N ASN A 72 -7.89 12.76 -8.69
CA ASN A 72 -7.80 11.53 -9.48
C ASN A 72 -6.35 11.02 -9.55
N ILE A 73 -6.20 9.71 -9.47
CA ILE A 73 -4.93 9.03 -9.75
C ILE A 73 -4.92 8.63 -11.22
N GLN A 74 -3.89 9.07 -11.94
CA GLN A 74 -3.63 8.66 -13.32
C GLN A 74 -2.28 7.95 -13.37
N LEU A 75 -2.27 6.75 -13.94
CA LEU A 75 -1.06 5.94 -14.08
C LEU A 75 -0.65 5.94 -15.55
N GLU A 76 0.57 6.36 -15.82
CA GLU A 76 1.18 6.35 -17.14
C GLU A 76 2.34 5.35 -17.15
N PRO A 77 2.42 4.44 -18.14
CA PRO A 77 3.51 3.50 -18.21
C PRO A 77 4.81 4.21 -18.64
N ASP A 78 5.88 3.99 -17.89
CA ASP A 78 7.24 4.33 -18.33
C ASP A 78 7.91 3.09 -18.92
N VAL A 79 7.99 3.05 -20.25
CA VAL A 79 8.54 1.92 -21.02
C VAL A 79 10.04 1.70 -20.79
N MET A 80 10.75 2.68 -20.23
CA MET A 80 12.17 2.57 -19.91
C MET A 80 12.41 2.05 -18.49
N LYS A 81 11.40 2.12 -17.61
CA LYS A 81 11.47 1.72 -16.19
C LYS A 81 10.54 0.55 -15.86
N THR A 82 10.39 -0.38 -16.79
CA THR A 82 9.50 -1.54 -16.63
C THR A 82 9.79 -2.32 -15.35
N ASN A 83 8.75 -2.60 -14.56
CA ASN A 83 8.81 -3.31 -13.27
C ASN A 83 9.64 -2.62 -12.17
N GLN A 84 9.90 -1.32 -12.30
CA GLN A 84 10.56 -0.56 -11.24
C GLN A 84 9.55 0.21 -10.40
N THR A 85 9.80 0.29 -9.11
CA THR A 85 9.08 1.18 -8.19
C THR A 85 10.10 2.18 -7.64
N GLU A 86 9.82 3.47 -7.80
CA GLU A 86 10.67 4.54 -7.32
C GLU A 86 9.98 5.25 -6.15
N ILE A 87 10.53 5.08 -4.94
CA ILE A 87 10.11 5.81 -3.75
C ILE A 87 11.16 6.90 -3.50
N VAL A 88 10.77 8.15 -3.73
CA VAL A 88 11.70 9.29 -3.74
C VAL A 88 12.12 9.77 -2.34
N ASN A 89 11.36 9.43 -1.29
CA ASN A 89 11.69 9.86 0.06
C ASN A 89 11.08 8.94 1.12
N PHE A 90 11.79 8.78 2.23
CA PHE A 90 11.32 8.12 3.45
C PHE A 90 11.46 9.11 4.60
N LYS A 91 10.33 9.60 5.12
CA LYS A 91 10.30 10.38 6.36
C LYS A 91 9.82 9.49 7.48
N HIS A 92 10.70 9.23 8.45
CA HIS A 92 10.35 8.45 9.62
C HIS A 92 9.84 9.38 10.72
N ARG A 93 8.64 9.06 11.23
CA ARG A 93 7.99 9.64 12.42
C ARG A 93 7.80 11.16 12.38
N ASP A 94 6.62 11.58 11.95
CA ASP A 94 5.98 12.83 12.37
C ASP A 94 4.88 12.48 13.38
N PHE A 95 4.86 13.10 14.56
CA PHE A 95 3.77 12.91 15.49
C PHE A 95 2.50 13.59 14.93
N ALA A 96 1.33 13.01 15.21
CA ALA A 96 0.08 13.66 14.92
C ALA A 96 0.10 15.12 15.48
N PRO A 97 -0.49 16.09 14.76
CA PRO A 97 -0.64 17.45 15.29
C PRO A 97 -1.26 17.39 16.68
N LYS A 98 -0.74 18.19 17.63
CA LYS A 98 -1.34 18.27 18.97
C LYS A 98 -2.81 18.70 18.81
N PRO A 99 -3.75 18.09 19.55
CA PRO A 99 -5.15 18.49 19.49
C PRO A 99 -5.30 20.00 19.73
N THR A 100 -6.00 20.69 18.84
CA THR A 100 -6.36 22.09 19.05
C THR A 100 -7.38 22.14 20.20
N ILE A 101 -6.96 22.62 21.37
CA ILE A 101 -7.88 22.90 22.48
C ILE A 101 -8.74 24.09 22.03
N GLN A 102 -9.98 23.84 21.61
CA GLN A 102 -10.99 24.89 21.64
C GLN A 102 -11.23 25.24 23.11
N MET A 103 -10.68 26.37 23.56
CA MET A 103 -11.13 26.97 24.81
C MET A 103 -12.58 27.37 24.61
N GLY A 104 -13.50 26.51 25.04
CA GLY A 104 -14.91 26.82 25.14
C GLY A 104 -15.06 28.06 26.01
N GLY A 105 -15.67 29.10 25.45
CA GLY A 105 -15.97 30.34 26.16
C GLY A 105 -16.79 30.02 27.41
N ALA A 106 -16.24 30.36 28.58
CA ALA A 106 -17.01 30.48 29.79
C ALA A 106 -17.93 31.70 29.64
N ASN A 107 -19.18 31.45 29.27
CA ASN A 107 -20.25 32.41 29.51
C ASN A 107 -20.65 32.29 30.98
N VAL A 108 -20.22 33.27 31.79
CA VAL A 108 -20.83 33.63 33.08
C VAL A 108 -21.70 34.86 32.90
#